data_AF-A0A256ZMA8-F1
#
_entry.id   AF-A0A256ZMA8-F1
#
_cell.length_a   1.000
_cell.length_b   1.000
_cell.length_c   1.000
_cell.angle_alpha   90.00
_cell.angle_beta   90.00
_cell.angle_gamma   90.00
#
_symmetry.space_group_name_H-M   'P 1'
#
loop_
_entity.id
_entity.type
_entity.pdbx_description
1 polymer ?
#
loop_
_entity_poly.entity_id
_entity_poly.type
_entity_poly.pdbx_seq_one_letter_code
_entity_poly.pdbx_strand_id
1 'polypeptide(L)'
;KSIDLTVLGRSYQLRRANIIIKHCIDIIEKDKELGIEDVMDLKKALLKCKFVGPKVANAYLMFTRKAPYIVPVDIHFTRFLKNMDLLKFKRKPVKDFCIKYTCSKCPHARECVEILAMRTFKNLSSWIQTVAYVHDKLYCSRNRCKTCPLKSLCIEPK
;
A
#
# COMPACT_ATOMS: atom_id res chain seq x y z
N LYS A 1 23.06 4.27 -16.70
CA LYS A 1 24.12 4.67 -15.72
C LYS A 1 23.80 4.01 -14.38
N SER A 2 24.76 3.39 -13.68
CA SER A 2 24.50 2.89 -12.31
C SER A 2 24.44 4.07 -11.36
N ILE A 3 23.30 4.28 -10.73
CA ILE A 3 23.13 5.27 -9.68
C ILE A 3 23.65 4.64 -8.39
N ASP A 4 24.71 5.19 -7.81
CA ASP A 4 25.09 4.84 -6.44
C ASP A 4 24.30 5.71 -5.46
N LEU A 5 23.29 5.13 -4.82
CA LEU A 5 22.45 5.83 -3.86
C LEU A 5 23.09 5.97 -2.48
N THR A 6 24.20 5.29 -2.21
CA THR A 6 24.84 5.31 -0.88
C THR A 6 25.58 6.61 -0.60
N VAL A 7 25.94 7.36 -1.65
CA VAL A 7 26.50 8.72 -1.53
C VAL A 7 25.50 9.72 -0.94
N LEU A 8 24.19 9.44 -1.06
CA LEU A 8 23.13 10.31 -0.56
C LEU A 8 22.83 10.10 0.93
N GLY A 9 23.40 9.05 1.54
CA GLY A 9 23.23 8.78 2.97
C GLY A 9 23.39 7.32 3.36
N ARG A 10 23.43 7.08 4.68
CA ARG A 10 23.76 5.77 5.27
C ARG A 10 22.56 4.93 5.68
N SER A 11 21.34 5.34 5.32
CA SER A 11 20.13 4.64 5.74
C SER A 11 20.05 3.23 5.13
N TYR A 12 19.45 2.29 5.86
CA TYR A 12 19.28 0.93 5.33
C TYR A 12 18.39 0.91 4.08
N GLN A 13 17.48 1.88 3.94
CA GLN A 13 16.62 2.04 2.77
C GLN A 13 17.43 2.39 1.53
N LEU A 14 18.39 3.32 1.64
CA LEU A 14 19.27 3.69 0.53
C LEU A 14 20.14 2.51 0.10
N ARG A 15 20.70 1.76 1.05
CA ARG A 15 21.44 0.52 0.77
C ARG A 15 20.57 -0.51 0.03
N ARG A 16 19.33 -0.73 0.47
CA ARG A 16 18.40 -1.64 -0.20
C ARG A 16 18.03 -1.16 -1.59
N ALA A 17 17.76 0.13 -1.75
CA ALA A 17 17.45 0.75 -3.04
C ALA A 17 18.61 0.60 -4.02
N ASN A 18 19.86 0.80 -3.57
CA ASN A 18 21.04 0.64 -4.41
C ASN A 18 21.16 -0.75 -5.05
N ILE A 19 20.74 -1.79 -4.31
CA ILE A 19 20.75 -3.18 -4.79
C ILE A 19 19.70 -3.42 -5.87
N ILE A 20 18.53 -2.77 -5.79
CA ILE A 20 17.35 -3.14 -6.60
C ILE A 20 16.93 -2.08 -7.62
N ILE A 21 17.48 -0.86 -7.58
CA ILE A 21 16.96 0.27 -8.35
C ILE A 21 16.97 0.00 -9.85
N LYS A 22 18.03 -0.63 -10.38
CA LYS A 22 18.08 -1.03 -11.80
C LYS A 22 16.94 -1.97 -12.16
N HIS A 23 16.76 -3.04 -11.38
CA HIS A 23 15.68 -4.00 -11.61
C HIS A 23 14.28 -3.35 -11.51
N CYS A 24 14.09 -2.41 -10.58
CA CYS A 24 12.85 -1.62 -10.52
C CYS A 24 12.64 -0.76 -11.76
N ILE A 25 13.68 -0.11 -12.27
CA ILE A 25 13.63 0.70 -13.50
C ILE A 25 13.31 -0.20 -14.70
N ASP A 26 13.99 -1.34 -14.86
CA ASP A 26 13.77 -2.28 -15.97
C ASP A 26 12.31 -2.77 -16.03
N ILE A 27 11.68 -3.01 -14.87
CA ILE A 27 10.26 -3.38 -14.80
C ILE A 27 9.37 -2.24 -15.33
N ILE A 28 9.68 -1.00 -14.97
CA ILE A 28 8.89 0.18 -15.35
C ILE A 28 9.06 0.49 -16.84
N GLU A 29 10.27 0.34 -17.38
CA GLU A 29 10.54 0.53 -18.81
C GLU A 29 9.81 -0.52 -19.65
N LYS A 30 9.93 -1.81 -19.29
CA LYS A 30 9.21 -2.89 -19.97
C LYS A 30 7.69 -2.73 -19.91
N ASP A 31 7.16 -2.29 -18.78
CA ASP A 31 5.73 -2.04 -18.65
C ASP A 31 5.23 -0.96 -19.62
N LYS A 32 6.00 0.13 -19.79
CA LYS A 32 5.69 1.19 -20.76
C LYS A 32 5.76 0.68 -22.20
N GLU A 33 6.79 -0.09 -22.53
CA GLU A 33 7.00 -0.65 -23.87
C GLU A 33 5.92 -1.65 -24.26
N LEU A 34 5.52 -2.52 -23.32
CA LEU A 34 4.50 -3.55 -23.54
C LEU A 34 3.07 -3.01 -23.45
N GLY A 35 2.88 -1.75 -23.04
CA GLY A 35 1.57 -1.17 -22.80
C GLY A 35 0.76 -1.99 -21.79
N ILE A 36 1.39 -2.51 -20.73
CA ILE A 36 0.70 -3.33 -19.72
C ILE A 36 -0.38 -2.48 -19.05
N GLU A 37 -1.61 -2.63 -19.51
CA GLU A 37 -2.77 -1.94 -18.93
C GLU A 37 -3.19 -2.58 -17.59
N ASP A 38 -2.86 -3.87 -17.38
CA ASP A 38 -3.25 -4.59 -16.17
C ASP A 38 -2.36 -4.26 -14.96
N VAL A 39 -2.91 -3.41 -14.10
CA VAL A 39 -2.38 -3.00 -12.79
C VAL A 39 -1.91 -4.20 -11.94
N MET A 40 -2.58 -5.34 -12.01
CA MET A 40 -2.29 -6.52 -11.20
C MET A 40 -1.05 -7.27 -11.68
N ASP A 41 -0.77 -7.28 -12.97
CA ASP A 41 0.44 -7.93 -13.49
C ASP A 41 1.68 -7.07 -13.22
N LEU A 42 1.57 -5.75 -13.32
CA LEU A 42 2.61 -4.85 -12.84
C LEU A 42 2.84 -5.02 -11.34
N LYS A 43 1.79 -5.18 -10.52
CA LYS A 43 1.93 -5.48 -9.09
C LYS A 43 2.78 -6.73 -8.87
N LYS A 44 2.49 -7.83 -9.57
CA LYS A 44 3.26 -9.07 -9.45
C LYS A 44 4.71 -8.88 -9.87
N ALA A 45 4.96 -8.15 -10.96
CA ALA A 45 6.31 -7.83 -11.42
C ALA A 45 7.08 -7.07 -10.34
N LEU A 46 6.51 -5.99 -9.79
CA LEU A 46 7.10 -5.21 -8.71
C LEU A 46 7.38 -6.06 -7.47
N LEU A 47 6.49 -6.99 -7.11
CA LEU A 47 6.70 -7.88 -5.98
C LEU A 47 7.86 -8.86 -6.19
N LYS A 48 8.28 -9.17 -7.43
CA LYS A 48 9.49 -9.97 -7.68
C LYS A 48 10.77 -9.23 -7.29
N CYS A 49 10.76 -7.90 -7.19
CA CYS A 49 11.90 -7.16 -6.66
C CYS A 49 12.15 -7.51 -5.19
N LYS A 50 13.43 -7.75 -4.88
CA LYS A 50 13.89 -7.92 -3.50
C LYS A 50 13.53 -6.66 -2.71
N PHE A 51 13.13 -6.81 -1.44
CA PHE A 51 12.70 -5.71 -0.55
C PHE A 51 11.41 -4.95 -0.94
N VAL A 52 10.81 -5.20 -2.10
CA VAL A 52 9.48 -4.68 -2.43
C VAL A 52 8.42 -5.63 -1.86
N GLY A 53 7.58 -5.10 -0.97
CA GLY A 53 6.43 -5.81 -0.41
C GLY A 53 5.10 -5.21 -0.88
N PRO A 54 3.95 -5.83 -0.54
CA PRO A 54 2.63 -5.40 -0.99
C PRO A 54 2.33 -3.92 -0.74
N LYS A 55 2.72 -3.38 0.42
CA LYS A 55 2.58 -1.95 0.73
C LYS A 55 3.27 -1.06 -0.31
N VAL A 56 4.53 -1.37 -0.63
CA VAL A 56 5.36 -0.55 -1.53
C VAL A 56 4.85 -0.67 -2.97
N ALA A 57 4.54 -1.89 -3.41
CA ALA A 57 3.96 -2.13 -4.73
C ALA A 57 2.63 -1.37 -4.90
N ASN A 58 1.72 -1.49 -3.94
CA ASN A 58 0.44 -0.78 -4.00
C ASN A 58 0.60 0.74 -3.92
N ALA A 59 1.58 1.25 -3.17
CA ALA A 59 1.84 2.69 -3.11
C ALA A 59 2.29 3.21 -4.46
N TYR A 60 3.22 2.50 -5.11
CA TYR A 60 3.62 2.82 -6.48
C TYR A 60 2.40 2.83 -7.42
N LEU A 61 1.61 1.75 -7.46
CA LEU A 61 0.45 1.64 -8.34
C LEU A 61 -0.60 2.72 -8.06
N MET A 62 -0.89 3.00 -6.80
CA MET A 62 -1.85 4.04 -6.39
C MET A 62 -1.44 5.42 -6.90
N PHE A 63 -0.14 5.75 -6.90
CA PHE A 63 0.34 7.07 -7.30
C PHE A 63 0.69 7.18 -8.80
N THR A 64 0.99 6.07 -9.48
CA THR A 64 1.45 6.12 -10.88
C THR A 64 0.44 5.58 -11.88
N ARG A 65 -0.67 4.97 -11.45
CA ARG A 65 -1.72 4.43 -12.33
C ARG A 65 -3.07 5.07 -12.05
N LYS A 66 -3.96 5.03 -13.03
CA LYS A 66 -5.39 5.35 -12.88
C LYS A 66 -6.13 4.23 -12.15
N ALA A 67 -5.66 3.87 -10.96
CA ALA A 67 -6.12 2.71 -10.18
C ALA A 67 -6.60 3.12 -8.78
N PRO A 68 -7.67 3.93 -8.67
CA PRO A 68 -8.13 4.51 -7.39
C PRO A 68 -8.72 3.49 -6.41
N TYR A 69 -8.90 2.25 -6.87
CA TYR A 69 -9.29 1.10 -6.06
C TYR A 69 -8.09 0.43 -5.37
N ILE A 70 -6.85 0.67 -5.81
CA ILE A 70 -5.66 0.10 -5.17
C ILE A 70 -5.32 0.85 -3.90
N VAL A 71 -5.02 0.11 -2.83
CA VAL A 71 -4.72 0.68 -1.53
C VAL A 71 -3.45 0.12 -0.89
N PRO A 72 -2.50 0.99 -0.50
CA PRO A 72 -1.37 0.61 0.34
C PRO A 72 -1.85 0.29 1.76
N VAL A 73 -1.73 -0.98 2.15
CA VAL A 73 -2.09 -1.39 3.51
C VAL A 73 -0.91 -1.15 4.45
N ASP A 74 -1.04 -0.13 5.29
CA ASP A 74 -0.05 0.18 6.32
C ASP A 74 -0.66 0.34 7.72
N ILE A 75 0.16 0.75 8.69
CA ILE A 75 -0.29 0.93 10.07
C ILE A 75 -1.31 2.06 10.21
N HIS A 76 -1.18 3.13 9.43
CA HIS A 76 -2.08 4.28 9.48
C HIS A 76 -3.47 3.88 8.95
N PHE A 77 -3.50 3.21 7.79
CA PHE A 77 -4.73 2.71 7.21
C PHE A 77 -5.42 1.68 8.12
N THR A 78 -4.67 0.68 8.61
CA THR A 78 -5.25 -0.36 9.46
C THR A 78 -5.70 0.15 10.83
N ARG A 79 -5.05 1.16 11.40
CA ARG A 79 -5.51 1.80 12.64
C ARG A 79 -6.77 2.62 12.40
N PHE A 80 -6.80 3.41 11.33
CA PHE A 80 -7.97 4.21 10.96
C PHE A 80 -9.21 3.34 10.74
N LEU A 81 -9.10 2.25 9.97
CA LEU A 81 -10.20 1.32 9.73
C LEU A 81 -10.75 0.71 11.02
N LYS A 82 -9.88 0.41 12.00
CA LYS A 82 -10.28 -0.12 13.30
C LYS A 82 -10.97 0.93 14.16
N ASN A 83 -10.36 2.10 14.31
CA ASN A 83 -10.89 3.17 15.17
C ASN A 83 -12.24 3.69 14.70
N MET A 84 -12.48 3.71 13.38
CA MET A 84 -13.71 4.19 12.75
C MET A 84 -14.73 3.08 12.46
N ASP A 85 -14.40 1.84 12.84
CA ASP A 85 -15.12 0.62 12.50
C ASP A 85 -15.58 0.47 11.04
N LEU A 86 -14.74 0.90 10.09
CA LEU A 86 -15.13 0.94 8.67
C LEU A 86 -15.01 -0.42 7.98
N LEU A 87 -14.18 -1.32 8.51
CA LEU A 87 -13.92 -2.61 7.86
C LEU A 87 -13.36 -3.64 8.85
N LYS A 88 -14.04 -4.78 8.97
CA LYS A 88 -13.52 -5.94 9.72
C LYS A 88 -12.62 -6.78 8.81
N PHE A 89 -11.41 -7.08 9.28
CA PHE A 89 -10.44 -7.91 8.57
C PHE A 89 -9.57 -8.69 9.57
N LYS A 90 -9.01 -9.82 9.13
CA LYS A 90 -8.14 -10.67 9.98
C LYS A 90 -6.69 -10.69 9.51
N ARG A 91 -6.42 -10.33 8.24
CA ARG A 91 -5.09 -10.45 7.65
C ARG A 91 -4.67 -9.20 6.87
N LYS A 92 -3.35 -8.97 6.89
CA LYS A 92 -2.66 -8.04 5.97
C LYS A 92 -2.23 -8.81 4.71
N PRO A 93 -2.00 -8.13 3.57
CA PRO A 93 -1.48 -8.79 2.37
C PRO A 93 -0.09 -9.38 2.62
N VAL A 94 0.11 -10.62 2.18
CA VAL A 94 1.36 -11.37 2.34
C VAL A 94 2.02 -11.55 0.97
N LYS A 95 3.31 -11.19 0.87
CA LYS A 95 4.04 -11.15 -0.39
C LYS A 95 3.95 -12.45 -1.19
N ASP A 96 4.20 -13.58 -0.55
CA ASP A 96 4.26 -14.89 -1.24
C ASP A 96 2.91 -15.27 -1.87
N PHE A 97 1.81 -14.94 -1.20
CA PHE A 97 0.47 -15.10 -1.75
C PHE A 97 0.17 -14.09 -2.85
N CYS A 98 0.55 -12.82 -2.68
CA CYS A 98 0.31 -11.77 -3.67
C CYS A 98 1.10 -11.95 -4.98
N ILE A 99 2.22 -12.69 -4.95
CA ILE A 99 2.95 -13.08 -6.16
C ILE A 99 2.23 -14.23 -6.89
N LYS A 100 1.73 -15.22 -6.14
CA LYS A 100 1.13 -16.44 -6.69
C LYS A 100 -0.32 -16.25 -7.15
N TYR A 101 -1.08 -15.40 -6.48
CA TYR A 101 -2.52 -15.26 -6.70
C TYR A 101 -2.92 -13.81 -7.00
N THR A 102 -3.90 -13.64 -7.89
CA THR A 102 -4.68 -12.39 -7.96
C THR A 102 -5.59 -12.30 -6.74
N CYS A 103 -6.02 -11.09 -6.36
CA CYS A 103 -6.89 -10.91 -5.20
C CYS A 103 -8.23 -11.67 -5.32
N SER A 104 -8.75 -11.88 -6.55
CA SER A 104 -9.96 -12.66 -6.79
C SER A 104 -9.79 -14.16 -6.56
N LYS A 105 -8.58 -14.71 -6.77
CA LYS A 105 -8.26 -16.14 -6.66
C LYS A 105 -7.48 -16.49 -5.38
N CYS A 106 -7.22 -15.52 -4.52
CA CYS A 106 -6.42 -15.71 -3.31
C CYS A 106 -7.22 -16.47 -2.24
N PRO A 107 -6.65 -17.51 -1.58
CA PRO A 107 -7.35 -18.24 -0.51
C PRO A 107 -7.71 -17.36 0.68
N HIS A 108 -6.97 -16.27 0.90
CA HIS A 108 -7.24 -15.30 1.98
C HIS A 108 -8.17 -14.16 1.57
N ALA A 109 -8.86 -14.26 0.43
CA ALA A 109 -9.64 -13.13 -0.10
C ALA A 109 -10.81 -12.68 0.78
N ARG A 110 -11.30 -13.56 1.68
CA ARG A 110 -12.40 -13.23 2.61
C ARG A 110 -11.94 -12.51 3.87
N GLU A 111 -10.63 -12.42 4.10
CA GLU A 111 -10.08 -11.91 5.37
C GLU A 111 -8.92 -10.92 5.20
N CYS A 112 -8.38 -10.79 3.98
CA CYS A 112 -7.31 -9.86 3.66
C CYS A 112 -7.86 -8.44 3.48
N VAL A 113 -7.35 -7.51 4.28
CA VAL A 113 -7.77 -6.10 4.29
C VAL A 113 -7.64 -5.41 2.93
N GLU A 114 -6.69 -5.81 2.08
CA GLU A 114 -6.51 -5.18 0.76
C GLU A 114 -7.74 -5.41 -0.13
N ILE A 115 -8.12 -6.66 -0.38
CA ILE A 115 -9.24 -6.99 -1.25
C ILE A 115 -10.58 -6.63 -0.60
N LEU A 116 -10.68 -6.71 0.72
CA LEU A 116 -11.87 -6.25 1.44
C LEU A 116 -12.05 -4.74 1.24
N ALA A 117 -10.98 -3.94 1.37
CA ALA A 117 -11.04 -2.50 1.12
C ALA A 117 -11.36 -2.19 -0.35
N MET A 118 -10.78 -2.92 -1.31
CA MET A 118 -11.09 -2.78 -2.73
C MET A 118 -12.57 -3.06 -3.03
N ARG A 119 -13.16 -4.08 -2.40
CA ARG A 119 -14.57 -4.46 -2.61
C ARG A 119 -15.53 -3.50 -1.94
N THR A 120 -15.25 -3.12 -0.70
CA THR A 120 -16.12 -2.26 0.10
C THR A 120 -16.08 -0.82 -0.39
N PHE A 121 -14.87 -0.26 -0.59
CA PHE A 121 -14.71 1.16 -0.91
C PHE A 121 -14.58 1.43 -2.41
N LYS A 122 -14.35 0.41 -3.24
CA LYS A 122 -14.25 0.54 -4.71
C LYS A 122 -13.27 1.66 -5.09
N ASN A 123 -13.67 2.59 -5.96
CA ASN A 123 -12.82 3.70 -6.41
C ASN A 123 -12.51 4.74 -5.30
N LEU A 124 -13.05 4.60 -4.09
CA LEU A 124 -12.70 5.45 -2.95
C LEU A 124 -11.57 4.85 -2.10
N SER A 125 -11.07 3.64 -2.38
CA SER A 125 -10.05 2.99 -1.55
C SER A 125 -8.79 3.85 -1.38
N SER A 126 -8.24 4.42 -2.45
CA SER A 126 -7.06 5.29 -2.37
C SER A 126 -7.34 6.62 -1.65
N TRP A 127 -8.54 7.17 -1.83
CA TRP A 127 -8.98 8.40 -1.14
C TRP A 127 -9.08 8.17 0.37
N ILE A 128 -9.75 7.11 0.80
CA ILE A 128 -9.86 6.75 2.21
C ILE A 128 -8.49 6.46 2.81
N GLN A 129 -7.57 5.83 2.06
CA GLN A 129 -6.20 5.63 2.54
C GLN A 129 -5.46 6.95 2.76
N THR A 130 -5.64 7.92 1.86
CA THR A 130 -5.03 9.25 2.00
C THR A 130 -5.59 9.98 3.21
N VAL A 131 -6.91 9.97 3.39
CA VAL A 131 -7.58 10.50 4.59
C VAL A 131 -7.06 9.81 5.85
N ALA A 132 -6.99 8.48 5.86
CA ALA A 132 -6.47 7.69 6.98
C ALA A 132 -5.03 8.06 7.33
N TYR A 133 -4.17 8.25 6.33
CA TYR A 133 -2.79 8.65 6.53
C TYR A 133 -2.68 10.03 7.18
N VAL A 134 -3.36 11.03 6.60
CA VAL A 134 -3.34 12.41 7.11
C VAL A 134 -3.92 12.46 8.52
N HIS A 135 -5.06 11.80 8.72
CA HIS A 135 -5.74 11.74 10.01
C HIS A 135 -4.87 11.09 11.08
N ASP A 136 -4.30 9.92 10.81
CA ASP A 136 -3.47 9.21 11.79
C ASP A 136 -2.21 10.02 12.12
N LYS A 137 -1.58 10.64 11.11
CA LYS A 137 -0.41 11.51 11.31
C LYS A 137 -0.73 12.70 12.18
N LEU A 138 -1.84 13.41 11.93
CA LEU A 138 -2.19 14.62 12.67
C LEU A 138 -2.72 14.31 14.07
N TYR A 139 -3.48 13.23 14.24
CA TYR A 139 -4.24 12.97 15.46
C TYR A 139 -3.90 11.65 16.14
N CYS A 140 -4.24 10.50 15.54
CA CYS A 140 -4.22 9.21 16.25
C CYS A 140 -2.81 8.78 16.70
N SER A 141 -1.79 8.91 15.84
CA SER A 141 -0.40 8.58 16.21
C SER A 141 0.21 9.50 17.26
N ARG A 142 -0.43 10.65 17.50
CA ARG A 142 0.00 11.68 18.46
C ARG A 142 -0.90 11.73 19.70
N ASN A 143 -1.85 10.81 19.85
CA ASN A 143 -2.84 10.78 20.93
C ASN A 143 -3.62 12.10 21.10
N ARG A 144 -3.95 12.79 19.99
CA ARG A 144 -4.66 14.09 20.02
C ARG A 144 -6.17 13.95 19.85
N CYS A 145 -6.81 12.98 20.50
CA CYS A 145 -8.25 12.77 20.33
C CYS A 145 -9.09 13.94 20.85
N LYS A 146 -8.63 14.66 21.87
CA LYS A 146 -9.34 15.83 22.43
C LYS A 146 -9.65 16.91 21.38
N THR A 147 -8.77 17.09 20.40
CA THR A 147 -8.90 18.08 19.32
C THR A 147 -9.15 17.41 17.96
N CYS A 148 -9.49 16.12 17.95
CA CYS A 148 -9.67 15.35 16.73
C CYS A 148 -11.07 15.60 16.15
N PRO A 149 -11.18 16.05 14.88
CA PRO A 149 -12.49 16.36 14.28
C PRO A 149 -13.35 15.11 14.04
N LEU A 150 -12.74 13.91 13.99
CA LEU A 150 -13.47 12.65 13.81
C LEU A 150 -13.70 11.90 15.11
N LYS A 151 -13.43 12.51 16.29
CA LYS A 151 -13.54 11.83 17.58
C LYS A 151 -14.94 11.24 17.80
N SER A 152 -15.99 11.98 17.44
CA SER A 152 -17.39 11.57 17.60
C SER A 152 -17.78 10.35 16.75
N LEU A 153 -17.00 10.04 15.71
CA LEU A 153 -17.22 8.90 14.82
C LEU A 153 -16.36 7.68 15.21
N CYS A 154 -15.43 7.84 16.16
CA CYS A 154 -14.56 6.75 16.59
C CYS A 154 -15.26 5.84 17.59
N ILE A 155 -15.08 4.52 17.45
CA ILE A 155 -15.57 3.53 18.43
C ILE A 155 -14.66 3.41 19.66
N GLU A 156 -13.38 3.74 19.53
CA GLU A 156 -12.39 3.68 20.62
C GLU A 156 -11.57 4.99 20.70
N PRO A 157 -12.19 6.14 21.04
CA PRO A 157 -11.45 7.38 21.23
C PRO A 157 -10.60 7.28 22.51
N LYS A 158 -9.28 7.47 22.37
CA LYS A 158 -8.32 7.46 23.50
C LYS A 158 -8.02 8.85 24.04
#